data_AF-A0A382NTH3-F1
#
_entry.id   AF-A0A382NTH3-F1
#
_cell.length_a   1.000
_cell.length_b   1.000
_cell.length_c   1.000
_cell.angle_alpha   90.00
_cell.angle_beta   90.00
_cell.angle_gamma   90.00
#
_symmetry.space_group_name_H-M   'P 1'
#
loop_
_entity.id
_entity.type
_entity.pdbx_description
1 polymer ?
#
loop_
_entity_poly.entity_id
_entity_poly.type
_entity_poly.pdbx_seq_one_letter_code
_entity_poly.pdbx_strand_id
1 'polypeptide(L)'
;MLFATERNIPAMIYESFSFAGIQFDIIENGVSDNRYIWLHGDEQTAKMALENHIKAYSGKAFFIKCNEREIPFETTKVDPNRIFSREGARSALRKFQPAWNKTAF
;
A
#
# COMPACT_ATOMS: atom_id res chain seq x y z
N MET A 1 -20.68 41.44 -5.66
CA MET A 1 -19.82 40.62 -6.53
C MET A 1 -18.82 39.93 -5.63
N LEU A 2 -19.05 38.66 -5.28
CA LEU A 2 -18.15 37.88 -4.44
C LEU A 2 -17.04 37.33 -5.34
N PHE A 3 -15.82 37.82 -5.18
CA PHE A 3 -14.65 37.22 -5.80
C PHE A 3 -14.45 35.84 -5.17
N ALA A 4 -14.74 34.78 -5.93
CA ALA A 4 -14.28 33.46 -5.57
C ALA A 4 -12.75 33.50 -5.70
N THR A 5 -12.05 33.56 -4.56
CA THR A 5 -10.63 33.23 -4.52
C THR A 5 -10.47 31.84 -5.12
N GLU A 6 -9.83 31.78 -6.30
CA GLU A 6 -9.34 30.53 -6.86
C GLU A 6 -8.49 29.86 -5.79
N ARG A 7 -9.06 28.84 -5.14
CA ARG A 7 -8.29 27.96 -4.28
C ARG A 7 -7.27 27.31 -5.19
N ASN A 8 -6.03 27.70 -5.06
CA ASN A 8 -4.89 27.06 -5.67
C ASN A 8 -4.92 25.61 -5.16
N ILE A 9 -5.50 24.70 -5.95
CA ILE A 9 -5.57 23.28 -5.59
C ILE A 9 -4.12 22.83 -5.56
N PRO A 10 -3.54 22.45 -4.40
CA PRO A 10 -2.19 21.93 -4.39
C PRO A 10 -2.17 20.75 -5.36
N ALA A 11 -1.29 20.83 -6.36
CA ALA A 11 -1.18 19.79 -7.37
C ALA A 11 -0.97 18.45 -6.66
N MET A 12 -1.79 17.43 -6.99
CA MET A 12 -1.59 16.10 -6.44
C MET A 12 -0.17 15.63 -6.77
N ILE A 13 0.53 15.17 -5.74
CA ILE A 13 1.88 14.65 -5.88
C ILE A 13 1.78 13.15 -6.13
N TYR A 14 2.51 12.69 -7.14
CA TYR A 14 2.63 11.28 -7.50
C TYR A 14 4.08 10.86 -7.36
N GLU A 15 4.33 9.88 -6.50
CA GLU A 15 5.65 9.33 -6.25
C GLU A 15 5.61 7.81 -6.33
N SER A 16 6.79 7.19 -6.35
CA SER A 16 6.91 5.75 -6.11
C SER A 16 8.07 5.49 -5.16
N PHE A 17 7.94 4.46 -4.34
CA PHE A 17 9.01 4.04 -3.45
C PHE A 17 9.04 2.52 -3.31
N SER A 18 10.19 2.01 -2.90
CA SER A 18 10.39 0.59 -2.59
C SER A 18 10.63 0.40 -1.11
N PHE A 19 9.97 -0.60 -0.53
CA PHE A 19 10.18 -1.02 0.85
C PHE A 19 10.25 -2.55 0.92
N ALA A 20 11.35 -3.08 1.48
CA ALA A 20 11.60 -4.52 1.55
C ALA A 20 11.45 -5.23 0.19
N GLY A 21 11.82 -4.56 -0.91
CA GLY A 21 11.68 -5.08 -2.28
C GLY A 21 10.28 -4.94 -2.89
N ILE A 22 9.29 -4.45 -2.13
CA ILE A 22 7.93 -4.22 -2.58
C ILE A 22 7.80 -2.79 -3.11
N GLN A 23 7.33 -2.66 -4.35
CA GLN A 23 7.10 -1.35 -4.98
C GLN A 23 5.72 -0.81 -4.60
N PHE A 24 5.66 0.49 -4.37
CA PHE A 24 4.42 1.21 -4.09
C PHE A 24 4.33 2.48 -4.91
N ASP A 25 3.13 2.79 -5.37
CA ASP A 25 2.76 4.12 -5.87
C ASP A 25 2.16 4.95 -4.73
N ILE A 26 2.48 6.24 -4.71
CA ILE A 26 2.05 7.19 -3.69
C ILE A 26 1.22 8.27 -4.38
N ILE A 27 0.07 8.59 -3.80
CA ILE A 27 -0.73 9.75 -4.16
C ILE A 27 -0.90 10.63 -2.93
N GLU A 28 -0.51 11.89 -3.01
CA GLU A 28 -0.65 12.86 -1.92
C GLU A 28 -1.45 14.09 -2.38
N ASN A 29 -2.40 14.49 -1.54
CA ASN A 29 -3.24 15.67 -1.75
C ASN A 29 -3.23 16.53 -0.49
N GLY A 30 -2.83 17.80 -0.62
CA GLY A 30 -2.79 18.76 0.49
C GLY A 30 -1.88 18.33 1.65
N VAL A 31 -2.07 18.95 2.82
CA VAL A 31 -1.30 18.68 4.04
C VAL A 31 -2.23 18.05 5.06
N SER A 32 -1.91 16.83 5.51
CA SER A 32 -2.70 16.08 6.48
C SER A 32 -1.87 14.95 7.09
N ASP A 33 -2.20 14.55 8.31
CA ASP A 33 -1.62 13.37 8.97
C ASP A 33 -2.29 12.06 8.54
N ASN A 34 -3.39 12.13 7.79
CA ASN A 34 -4.08 10.94 7.31
C ASN A 34 -3.20 10.15 6.34
N ARG A 35 -3.01 8.85 6.64
CA ARG A 35 -2.29 7.88 5.81
C ARG A 35 -3.22 6.72 5.51
N TYR A 36 -3.28 6.34 4.24
CA TYR A 36 -4.10 5.22 3.77
C TYR A 36 -3.24 4.23 3.01
N ILE A 37 -3.54 2.94 3.10
CA ILE A 37 -2.75 1.91 2.46
C ILE A 37 -3.66 0.87 1.80
N TRP A 38 -3.33 0.51 0.56
CA TRP A 38 -3.93 -0.58 -0.20
C TRP A 38 -2.87 -1.65 -0.47
N LEU A 39 -3.04 -2.82 0.16
CA LEU A 39 -2.01 -3.87 0.26
C LEU A 39 -2.28 -5.15 -0.53
N HIS A 40 -3.55 -5.46 -0.81
CA HIS A 40 -3.90 -6.64 -1.61
C HIS A 40 -4.24 -6.20 -3.02
N GLY A 41 -3.45 -6.66 -3.99
CA GLY A 41 -3.56 -6.25 -5.39
C GLY A 41 -4.86 -6.65 -6.08
N ASP A 42 -5.58 -7.62 -5.53
CA ASP A 42 -6.86 -8.12 -6.04
C ASP A 42 -8.08 -7.34 -5.51
N GLU A 43 -7.92 -6.53 -4.46
CA GLU A 43 -9.02 -5.76 -3.84
C GLU A 43 -9.30 -4.43 -4.59
N GLN A 44 -9.63 -4.51 -5.87
CA GLN A 44 -9.75 -3.34 -6.77
C GLN A 44 -10.80 -2.31 -6.33
N THR A 45 -11.91 -2.73 -5.72
CA THR A 45 -12.92 -1.79 -5.21
C THR A 45 -12.37 -0.89 -4.11
N ALA A 46 -11.49 -1.40 -3.25
CA ALA A 46 -10.84 -0.61 -2.21
C ALA A 46 -9.86 0.41 -2.82
N LYS A 47 -9.11 -0.01 -3.86
CA LYS A 47 -8.26 0.89 -4.64
C LYS A 47 -9.06 2.06 -5.22
N MET A 48 -10.15 1.77 -5.93
CA MET A 48 -11.01 2.79 -6.55
C MET A 48 -11.61 3.73 -5.51
N ALA A 49 -12.08 3.21 -4.38
CA ALA A 49 -12.60 4.02 -3.28
C ALA A 49 -11.53 4.98 -2.75
N LEU A 50 -10.30 4.49 -2.58
CA LEU A 50 -9.20 5.29 -2.06
C LEU A 50 -8.70 6.34 -3.07
N GLU A 51 -8.62 6.00 -4.35
CA GLU A 51 -8.32 6.93 -5.44
C GLU A 51 -9.35 8.05 -5.54
N ASN A 52 -10.64 7.76 -5.31
CA ASN A 52 -11.68 8.78 -5.29
C ASN A 52 -11.62 9.63 -4.02
N HIS A 53 -11.36 9.00 -2.87
CA HIS A 53 -11.24 9.69 -1.58
C HIS A 53 -10.08 10.69 -1.58
N ILE A 54 -8.91 10.28 -2.05
CA ILE A 54 -7.70 11.13 -2.02
C ILE A 54 -7.79 12.33 -2.97
N LYS A 55 -8.64 12.26 -4.01
CA LYS A 55 -8.92 13.41 -4.89
C LYS A 55 -9.74 14.49 -4.18
N ALA A 56 -10.63 14.09 -3.27
CA ALA A 56 -11.56 15.00 -2.59
C ALA A 56 -11.03 15.51 -1.23
N TYR A 57 -10.17 14.74 -0.56
CA TYR A 57 -9.74 15.01 0.81
C TYR A 57 -8.21 14.95 0.96
N SER A 58 -7.68 15.76 1.89
CA SER A 58 -6.24 15.79 2.13
C SER A 58 -5.74 14.53 2.84
N GLY A 59 -4.58 14.04 2.40
CA GLY A 59 -3.93 12.85 2.92
C GLY A 59 -2.89 12.28 1.97
N LYS A 60 -2.31 11.15 2.36
CA LYS A 60 -1.34 10.38 1.56
C LYS A 60 -1.78 8.92 1.46
N ALA A 61 -1.92 8.41 0.25
CA ALA A 61 -2.36 7.06 -0.05
C ALA A 61 -1.21 6.26 -0.69
N PHE A 62 -1.00 5.04 -0.19
CA PHE A 62 0.03 4.11 -0.67
C PHE A 62 -0.64 2.91 -1.34
N PHE A 63 -0.24 2.62 -2.57
CA PHE A 63 -0.79 1.54 -3.39
C PHE A 63 0.31 0.55 -3.72
N ILE A 64 0.15 -0.71 -3.30
CA ILE A 64 1.09 -1.76 -3.70
C ILE A 64 1.06 -1.95 -5.22
N LYS A 65 2.23 -2.09 -5.86
CA LYS A 65 2.31 -2.41 -7.30
C LYS A 65 2.21 -3.92 -7.49
N CYS A 66 1.00 -4.44 -7.31
CA CYS A 66 0.65 -5.85 -7.50
C CYS A 66 -0.81 -5.96 -7.94
N ASN A 67 -1.13 -7.02 -8.70
CA ASN A 67 -2.50 -7.35 -9.10
C ASN A 67 -3.04 -8.60 -8.39
N GLU A 68 -2.21 -9.26 -7.58
CA GLU A 68 -2.55 -10.46 -6.82
C GLU A 68 -2.65 -10.15 -5.33
N ARG A 69 -3.26 -11.07 -4.57
CA ARG A 69 -3.33 -11.01 -3.11
C ARG A 69 -1.94 -11.12 -2.47
N GLU A 70 -1.16 -12.09 -2.92
CA GLU A 70 0.20 -12.34 -2.44
C GLU A 70 1.24 -11.72 -3.35
N ILE A 71 2.39 -11.38 -2.76
CA ILE A 71 3.54 -10.85 -3.48
C ILE A 71 4.66 -11.89 -3.57
N PRO A 72 5.46 -11.88 -4.66
CA PRO A 72 6.68 -12.67 -4.75
C PRO A 72 7.68 -12.29 -3.64
N PHE A 73 8.31 -13.30 -3.04
CA PHE A 73 9.39 -13.14 -2.08
C PHE A 73 10.38 -14.29 -2.24
N GLU A 74 11.57 -14.00 -2.78
CA GLU A 74 12.58 -15.01 -3.12
C GLU A 74 11.98 -16.15 -3.98
N THR A 75 12.02 -17.38 -3.49
CA THR A 75 11.47 -18.59 -4.15
C THR A 75 10.03 -18.91 -3.71
N THR A 76 9.37 -18.00 -3.00
CA THR A 76 8.00 -18.17 -2.49
C THR A 76 7.13 -16.93 -2.71
N LYS A 77 5.95 -16.94 -2.10
CA LYS A 77 5.04 -15.80 -2.00
C LYS A 77 4.74 -15.51 -0.54
N VAL A 78 4.33 -14.29 -0.24
CA VAL A 78 3.89 -13.89 1.11
C VAL A 78 2.68 -12.98 1.03
N ASP A 79 1.80 -13.07 2.02
CA ASP A 79 0.71 -12.13 2.21
C ASP A 79 1.27 -10.83 2.82
N PRO A 80 1.24 -9.69 2.10
CA PRO A 80 1.83 -8.43 2.57
C PRO A 80 1.12 -7.87 3.80
N ASN A 81 -0.11 -8.29 4.09
CA ASN A 81 -0.89 -7.89 5.26
C ASN A 81 -0.68 -8.82 6.48
N ARG A 82 0.40 -9.62 6.47
CA ARG A 82 0.76 -10.56 7.55
C ARG A 82 2.20 -10.41 8.06
N ILE A 83 2.96 -9.45 7.54
CA ILE A 83 4.40 -9.31 7.81
C ILE A 83 4.76 -8.11 8.72
N PHE A 84 3.80 -7.56 9.46
CA PHE A 84 4.03 -6.39 10.34
C PHE A 84 4.74 -6.71 11.66
N SER A 85 4.88 -7.99 12.01
CA SER A 85 5.65 -8.45 13.16
C SER A 85 6.51 -9.63 12.77
N ARG A 86 7.54 -9.90 13.57
CA ARG A 86 8.44 -11.03 13.33
C ARG A 86 7.68 -12.36 13.42
N GLU A 87 6.78 -12.48 14.38
CA GLU A 87 5.93 -13.64 14.60
C GLU A 87 4.94 -13.84 13.44
N GLY A 88 4.31 -12.74 12.99
CA GLY A 88 3.40 -12.74 11.84
C GLY A 88 4.10 -13.15 10.56
N ALA A 89 5.28 -12.55 10.29
CA ALA A 89 6.09 -12.87 9.12
C ALA A 89 6.53 -14.33 9.10
N ARG A 90 7.01 -14.87 10.23
CA ARG A 90 7.33 -16.30 10.37
C ARG A 90 6.12 -17.19 10.08
N SER A 91 4.95 -16.83 10.60
CA SER A 91 3.74 -17.60 10.35
C SER A 91 3.28 -17.53 8.90
N ALA A 92 3.41 -16.36 8.26
CA ALA A 92 3.10 -16.18 6.85
C ALA A 92 4.03 -17.02 5.96
N LEU A 93 5.34 -16.94 6.16
CA LEU A 93 6.32 -17.73 5.39
C LEU A 93 6.08 -19.24 5.53
N ARG A 94 5.82 -19.74 6.75
CA ARG A 94 5.50 -21.16 6.97
C ARG A 94 4.26 -21.63 6.23
N LYS A 95 3.27 -20.75 6.03
CA LYS A 95 2.04 -21.10 5.29
C LYS A 95 2.35 -21.41 3.83
N PHE A 96 3.27 -20.65 3.21
CA PHE A 96 3.64 -20.82 1.80
C PHE A 96 4.81 -21.79 1.59
N GLN A 97 5.63 -22.03 2.62
CA GLN A 97 6.75 -22.97 2.59
C GLN A 97 6.76 -23.87 3.84
N PRO A 98 5.78 -24.78 3.97
CA PRO A 98 5.66 -25.64 5.16
C PRO A 98 6.84 -26.61 5.32
N ALA A 99 7.57 -26.90 4.24
CA ALA A 99 8.73 -27.78 4.23
C ALA A 99 10.04 -27.09 4.68
N TRP A 100 10.05 -25.75 4.83
CA TRP A 100 11.25 -25.05 5.30
C TRP A 100 11.55 -25.37 6.76
N ASN A 101 12.84 -25.53 7.06
CA ASN A 101 13.29 -25.96 8.38
C ASN A 101 12.79 -24.99 9.47
N LYS A 102 12.10 -25.55 10.47
CA LYS A 102 11.47 -24.81 11.58
C LYS A 102 12.46 -23.98 12.40
N THR A 103 13.74 -24.34 12.39
CA THR A 103 14.82 -23.63 13.10
C THR A 103 15.62 -22.66 12.23
N ALA A 104 15.36 -22.60 10.92
CA ALA A 104 16.09 -21.70 10.02
C ALA A 104 15.57 -20.25 10.02
N PHE A 105 14.37 -19.99 10.58
CA PHE A 105 13.73 -18.67 10.59
C PHE A 105 13.05 -18.32 11.91
#